data_AF-A0A9D2B8G2-F1
#
_entry.id   AF-A0A9D2B8G2-F1
#
_cell.length_a   1.000
_cell.length_b   1.000
_cell.length_c   1.000
_cell.angle_alpha   90.00
_cell.angle_beta   90.00
_cell.angle_gamma   90.00
#
_symmetry.space_group_name_H-M   'P 1'
#
loop_
_entity.id
_entity.type
_entity.pdbx_description
1 polymer ?
#
loop_
_entity_poly.entity_id
_entity_poly.type
_entity_poly.pdbx_seq_one_letter_code
_entity_poly.pdbx_strand_id
1 'polypeptide(L)'
;MDHELLEQLQLIVERLGDIQGRMATKEELRALEARMATKEDLQALEDRMTTKMADLEGRMATKEELRELETRIMVTLENDVSRRISSLFDGYQMAMEKQYELERRVARLENAG
;
A
#
# COMPACT_ATOMS: atom_id res chain seq x y z
N MET A 1 -19.36 -50.27 -60.71
CA MET A 1 -20.31 -49.50 -59.87
C MET A 1 -20.22 -49.94 -58.41
N ASP A 2 -20.28 -51.24 -58.11
CA ASP A 2 -20.26 -51.70 -56.70
C ASP A 2 -18.94 -51.47 -55.93
N HIS A 3 -17.77 -51.53 -56.59
CA HIS A 3 -16.48 -51.36 -55.91
C HIS A 3 -16.21 -49.91 -55.47
N GLU A 4 -16.57 -48.93 -56.30
CA GLU A 4 -16.39 -47.50 -56.01
C GLU A 4 -17.32 -47.04 -54.88
N LEU A 5 -18.55 -47.56 -54.85
CA LEU A 5 -19.49 -47.35 -53.73
C LEU A 5 -18.94 -47.92 -52.42
N LEU A 6 -18.29 -49.10 -52.46
CA LEU A 6 -17.67 -49.70 -51.28
C LEU A 6 -16.49 -48.85 -50.75
N GLU A 7 -15.63 -48.34 -51.62
CA GLU A 7 -14.53 -47.46 -51.23
C GLU A 7 -15.04 -46.14 -50.63
N GLN A 8 -16.06 -45.53 -51.24
CA GLN A 8 -16.71 -44.34 -50.69
C GLN A 8 -17.33 -44.60 -49.31
N LEU A 9 -17.99 -45.75 -49.13
CA LEU A 9 -18.56 -46.14 -47.85
C LEU A 9 -17.47 -46.30 -46.78
N GLN A 10 -16.34 -46.90 -47.14
CA GLN A 10 -15.22 -47.15 -46.24
C GLN A 10 -14.55 -45.83 -45.79
N LEU A 11 -14.37 -44.89 -46.72
CA LEU A 11 -13.89 -43.53 -46.43
C LEU A 11 -14.87 -42.77 -45.52
N ILE A 12 -16.18 -42.93 -45.71
CA ILE A 12 -17.20 -42.30 -44.85
C ILE A 12 -17.13 -42.86 -43.43
N VAL A 13 -16.98 -44.18 -43.27
CA VAL A 13 -16.86 -44.83 -41.95
C VAL A 13 -15.61 -44.37 -41.23
N GLU A 14 -14.47 -44.30 -41.93
CA GLU A 14 -13.22 -43.78 -41.37
C GLU A 14 -13.37 -42.32 -40.90
N ARG A 15 -13.95 -41.46 -41.74
CA ARG A 15 -14.22 -40.06 -41.39
C ARG A 15 -15.20 -39.91 -40.23
N LEU A 16 -16.21 -40.76 -40.13
CA LEU A 16 -17.14 -40.77 -39.00
C LEU A 16 -16.43 -41.17 -37.70
N GLY A 17 -15.54 -42.17 -37.75
CA GLY A 17 -14.71 -42.54 -36.59
C GLY A 17 -13.80 -41.39 -36.15
N ASP A 18 -13.17 -40.70 -37.10
CA ASP A 18 -12.36 -39.51 -36.86
C ASP A 18 -13.15 -38.37 -36.21
N ILE A 19 -14.38 -38.12 -36.69
CA ILE A 19 -15.29 -37.11 -36.14
C ILE A 19 -15.72 -37.49 -34.72
N GLN A 20 -16.05 -38.77 -34.48
CA GLN A 20 -16.41 -39.28 -33.15
C GLN A 20 -15.25 -39.16 -32.16
N GLY A 21 -14.00 -39.36 -32.60
CA GLY A 21 -12.81 -39.23 -31.75
C GLY A 21 -12.42 -37.80 -31.40
N ARG A 22 -12.88 -36.79 -32.18
CA ARG A 22 -12.54 -35.37 -31.97
C ARG A 22 -13.68 -34.53 -31.42
N MET A 23 -14.92 -35.02 -31.48
CA MET A 23 -16.06 -34.27 -30.96
C MET A 23 -16.06 -34.24 -29.44
N ALA A 24 -16.36 -33.08 -28.87
CA ALA A 24 -16.67 -32.99 -27.45
C ALA A 24 -17.98 -33.73 -27.17
N THR A 25 -17.95 -34.57 -26.14
CA THR A 25 -19.10 -35.27 -25.60
C THR A 25 -19.95 -34.32 -24.75
N LYS A 26 -21.22 -34.69 -24.56
CA LYS A 26 -22.13 -33.95 -23.67
C LYS A 26 -21.64 -33.97 -22.23
N GLU A 27 -20.98 -35.04 -21.79
CA GLU A 27 -20.39 -35.11 -20.45
C GLU A 27 -19.22 -34.15 -20.30
N GLU A 28 -18.34 -34.02 -21.30
CA GLU A 28 -17.23 -33.06 -21.28
C GLU A 28 -17.73 -31.61 -21.20
N LEU A 29 -18.78 -31.26 -21.95
CA LEU A 29 -19.37 -29.92 -21.91
C LEU A 29 -20.00 -29.62 -20.54
N ARG A 30 -20.72 -30.58 -19.94
CA ARG A 30 -21.28 -30.41 -18.58
C ARG A 30 -20.20 -30.28 -17.52
N ALA A 31 -19.11 -31.06 -17.63
CA ALA A 31 -17.98 -30.96 -16.73
C ALA A 31 -17.26 -29.62 -16.85
N LEU A 32 -17.20 -29.05 -18.06
CA LEU A 32 -16.66 -27.71 -18.30
C LEU A 32 -17.58 -26.63 -17.68
N GLU A 33 -18.88 -26.68 -17.95
CA GLU A 33 -19.87 -25.74 -17.38
C GLU A 33 -19.83 -25.74 -15.84
N ALA A 34 -19.70 -26.91 -15.21
CA ALA A 34 -19.63 -27.02 -13.75
C ALA A 34 -18.34 -26.45 -13.14
N ARG A 35 -17.28 -26.23 -13.94
CA ARG A 35 -15.98 -25.73 -13.47
C ARG A 35 -15.75 -24.26 -13.82
N MET A 36 -16.48 -23.73 -14.79
CA MET A 36 -16.35 -22.35 -15.21
C MET A 36 -17.13 -21.44 -14.27
N ALA A 37 -16.52 -20.32 -13.89
CA ALA A 37 -17.23 -19.25 -13.22
C ALA A 37 -18.31 -18.70 -14.17
N THR A 38 -19.51 -18.48 -13.63
CA THR A 38 -20.59 -17.85 -14.41
C THR A 38 -20.37 -16.35 -14.50
N LYS A 39 -21.19 -15.68 -15.31
CA LYS A 39 -21.17 -14.22 -15.39
C LYS A 39 -21.52 -13.58 -14.04
N GLU A 40 -22.43 -14.20 -13.30
CA GLU A 40 -22.85 -13.77 -11.97
C GLU A 40 -21.73 -13.89 -10.94
N ASP A 41 -20.92 -14.96 -11.00
CA ASP A 41 -19.75 -15.13 -10.13
C ASP A 41 -18.74 -13.99 -10.33
N LEU A 42 -18.51 -13.60 -11.59
CA LEU A 42 -17.60 -12.51 -11.93
C LEU A 42 -18.15 -11.15 -11.48
N GLN A 43 -19.46 -10.91 -11.62
CA GLN A 43 -20.09 -9.68 -11.13
C GLN A 43 -19.99 -9.57 -9.60
N ALA A 44 -20.26 -10.66 -8.88
CA ALA A 44 -20.14 -10.69 -7.42
C ALA A 44 -18.70 -10.44 -6.96
N LEU A 45 -17.71 -10.92 -7.72
CA LEU A 45 -16.30 -10.64 -7.45
C LEU A 45 -15.96 -9.16 -7.68
N GLU A 46 -16.46 -8.57 -8.77
CA GLU A 46 -16.27 -7.15 -9.09
C GLU A 46 -16.87 -6.24 -8.00
N ASP A 47 -18.10 -6.50 -7.58
CA ASP A 47 -18.78 -5.73 -6.53
C ASP A 47 -18.01 -5.82 -5.20
N ARG A 48 -17.51 -7.01 -4.87
CA ARG A 48 -16.71 -7.25 -3.67
C ARG A 48 -15.36 -6.55 -3.74
N MET A 49 -14.69 -6.54 -4.90
CA MET A 49 -13.43 -5.83 -5.09
C MET A 49 -13.64 -4.31 -4.99
N THR A 50 -14.67 -3.78 -5.64
CA THR A 50 -15.04 -2.35 -5.56
C THR A 50 -15.28 -1.92 -4.12
N THR A 51 -16.05 -2.70 -3.36
CA THR A 51 -16.32 -2.42 -1.94
C THR A 51 -15.05 -2.46 -1.10
N LYS A 52 -14.18 -3.45 -1.31
CA LYS A 52 -12.91 -3.55 -0.57
C LYS A 52 -11.93 -2.44 -0.92
N MET A 53 -11.87 -2.02 -2.18
CA MET A 53 -11.02 -0.91 -2.62
C MET A 53 -11.49 0.39 -1.96
N ALA A 54 -12.80 0.65 -1.95
CA ALA A 54 -13.35 1.82 -1.25
C ALA A 54 -13.07 1.80 0.27
N ASP A 55 -13.17 0.63 0.94
CA ASP A 55 -12.80 0.51 2.37
C ASP A 55 -11.31 0.79 2.60
N LEU A 56 -10.43 0.26 1.74
CA LEU A 56 -8.99 0.50 1.83
C LEU A 56 -8.66 1.98 1.62
N GLU A 57 -9.24 2.61 0.59
CA GLU A 57 -9.05 4.03 0.30
C GLU A 57 -9.53 4.91 1.46
N GLY A 58 -10.65 4.57 2.11
CA GLY A 58 -11.17 5.31 3.25
C GLY A 58 -10.37 5.13 4.56
N ARG A 59 -9.53 4.09 4.66
CA ARG A 59 -8.76 3.76 5.88
C ARG A 59 -7.28 4.11 5.78
N MET A 60 -6.76 4.20 4.57
CA MET A 60 -5.35 4.53 4.34
C MET A 60 -5.14 6.03 4.47
N ALA A 61 -4.11 6.41 5.25
CA ALA A 61 -3.61 7.78 5.22
C ALA A 61 -3.09 8.10 3.82
N THR A 62 -3.56 9.20 3.27
CA THR A 62 -3.11 9.75 2.01
C THR A 62 -1.70 10.33 2.16
N LYS A 63 -0.99 10.44 1.03
CA LYS A 63 0.32 11.09 1.01
C LYS A 63 0.27 12.54 1.48
N GLU A 64 -0.86 13.22 1.27
CA GLU A 64 -1.04 14.61 1.67
C GLU A 64 -1.21 14.73 3.18
N GLU A 65 -2.04 13.88 3.80
CA GLU A 65 -2.18 13.84 5.27
C GLU A 65 -0.84 13.57 5.96
N LEU A 66 0.00 12.70 5.38
CA LEU A 66 1.35 12.43 5.90
C LEU A 66 2.27 13.66 5.78
N ARG A 67 2.22 14.40 4.67
CA ARG A 67 3.00 15.65 4.50
C ARG A 67 2.56 16.76 5.44
N GLU A 68 1.25 16.89 5.65
CA GLU A 68 0.71 17.84 6.64
C GLU A 68 1.19 17.50 8.05
N LEU A 69 1.18 16.21 8.40
CA LEU A 69 1.67 15.74 9.69
C LEU A 69 3.17 15.99 9.85
N GLU A 70 3.97 15.69 8.83
CA GLU A 70 5.41 15.96 8.80
C GLU A 70 5.70 17.45 9.02
N THR A 71 5.02 18.32 8.28
CA THR A 71 5.15 19.78 8.41
C THR A 71 4.79 20.24 9.82
N ARG A 72 3.69 19.72 10.39
CA ARG A 72 3.25 20.06 11.74
C ARG A 72 4.26 19.62 12.79
N ILE A 73 4.83 18.42 12.65
CA ILE A 73 5.87 17.91 13.53
C ILE A 73 7.11 18.80 13.45
N MET A 74 7.56 19.14 12.25
CA MET A 74 8.72 20.00 12.03
C MET A 74 8.55 21.34 12.73
N VAL A 75 7.45 22.05 12.47
CA VAL A 75 7.16 23.36 13.08
C VAL A 75 7.06 23.25 14.61
N THR A 76 6.45 22.18 15.12
CA THR A 76 6.33 21.99 16.58
C THR A 76 7.69 21.77 17.24
N LEU A 77 8.53 20.93 16.64
CA LEU A 77 9.88 20.67 17.12
C LEU A 77 10.77 21.89 17.03
N GLU A 78 10.76 22.60 15.90
CA GLU A 78 11.51 23.85 15.72
C GLU A 78 11.14 24.86 16.80
N ASN A 79 9.84 25.07 17.05
CA ASN A 79 9.38 26.00 18.09
C ASN A 79 9.82 25.58 19.50
N ASP A 80 9.72 24.29 19.85
CA ASP A 80 10.15 23.81 21.17
C ASP A 80 11.66 23.96 21.36
N VAL A 81 12.45 23.62 20.34
CA VAL A 81 13.91 23.80 20.35
C VAL A 81 14.28 25.27 20.47
N SER A 82 13.67 26.16 19.69
CA SER A 82 13.91 27.60 19.78
C SER A 82 13.64 28.16 21.18
N ARG A 83 12.52 27.76 21.82
CA ARG A 83 12.20 28.19 23.19
C ARG A 83 13.26 27.72 24.18
N ARG A 84 13.69 26.46 24.09
CA ARG A 84 14.74 25.92 24.97
C ARG A 84 16.05 26.67 24.79
N ILE A 85 16.43 26.99 23.55
CA ILE A 85 17.63 27.78 23.25
C ILE A 85 17.52 29.17 23.87
N SER A 86 16.38 29.85 23.73
CA SER A 86 16.16 31.17 24.36
C SER A 86 16.32 31.09 25.87
N SER A 87 15.69 30.12 26.55
CA SER A 87 15.82 29.98 28.00
C SER A 87 17.25 29.65 28.45
N LEU A 88 18.00 28.86 27.68
CA LEU A 88 19.42 28.59 27.95
C LEU A 88 20.27 29.85 27.80
N PHE A 89 19.99 30.65 26.77
CA PHE A 89 20.68 31.91 26.54
C PHE A 89 20.43 32.91 27.68
N ASP A 90 19.18 33.08 28.09
CA ASP A 90 18.80 33.94 29.23
C ASP A 90 19.51 33.47 30.52
N GLY A 91 19.50 32.15 30.78
CA GLY A 91 20.19 31.57 31.92
C GLY A 91 21.71 31.80 31.90
N TYR A 92 22.33 31.71 30.72
CA TYR A 92 23.76 32.00 30.55
C TYR A 92 24.09 33.47 30.83
N GLN A 93 23.28 34.40 30.35
CA GLN A 93 23.45 35.83 30.63
C GLN A 93 23.37 36.12 32.14
N MET A 94 22.36 35.58 32.83
CA MET A 94 22.22 35.72 34.27
C MET A 94 23.40 35.14 35.05
N ALA A 95 23.93 33.99 34.60
CA ALA A 95 25.10 33.37 35.21
C ALA A 95 26.34 34.26 35.03
N MET A 96 26.54 34.83 33.84
CA MET A 96 27.64 35.75 33.55
C MET A 96 27.58 37.03 34.40
N GLU A 97 26.39 37.62 34.56
CA GLU A 97 26.20 38.79 35.43
C GLU A 97 26.56 38.49 36.89
N LYS A 98 26.10 37.35 37.42
CA LYS A 98 26.43 36.90 38.77
C LYS A 98 27.93 36.61 38.93
N GLN A 99 28.57 36.04 37.92
CA GLN A 99 30.01 35.79 37.92
C GLN A 99 30.78 37.11 38.04
N TYR A 100 30.42 38.11 37.23
CA TYR A 100 31.04 39.42 37.27
C TYR A 100 30.83 40.11 38.63
N GLU A 101 29.65 39.96 39.24
CA GLU A 101 29.39 40.43 40.61
C GLU A 101 30.24 39.73 41.68
N LEU A 102 30.41 38.42 41.58
CA LEU A 102 31.25 37.64 42.47
C LEU A 102 32.71 38.07 42.38
N GLU A 103 33.24 38.23 41.17
CA GLU A 103 34.60 38.73 40.94
C GLU A 103 34.81 40.10 41.61
N ARG A 104 33.84 41.03 41.47
CA ARG A 104 33.90 42.33 42.16
C ARG A 104 33.87 42.20 43.68
N ARG A 105 33.13 41.24 44.23
CA ARG A 105 33.06 41.01 45.68
C ARG A 105 34.35 40.40 46.22
N VAL A 106 34.91 39.42 45.52
CA VAL A 106 36.20 38.78 45.88
C VAL A 106 37.30 39.83 45.88
N ALA A 107 37.43 40.63 44.81
CA ALA A 107 38.44 41.69 44.74
C ALA A 107 38.34 42.71 45.90
N ARG A 108 37.13 43.01 46.39
CA ARG A 108 36.95 43.89 47.57
C ARG A 108 37.41 43.24 48.88
N LEU A 109 37.19 41.93 49.03
CA LEU A 109 37.62 41.19 50.22
C LEU A 109 39.14 41.05 50.24
N GLU A 110 39.75 40.76 49.10
CA GLU A 110 41.21 40.67 48.96
C GLU A 110 41.92 42.00 49.27
N ASN A 111 41.30 43.14 48.92
CA ASN A 111 41.86 44.46 49.23
C ASN A 111 41.60 44.95 50.67
N ALA A 112 40.78 44.24 51.45
CA ALA A 112 40.37 44.63 52.81
C ALA A 112 41.02 43.79 53.93
N GLY A 113 41.72 42.70 53.58
CA GLY A 113 42.52 41.88 54.50
C GLY A 113 44.01 42.17 54.34
#